data_AF-A0A423XL59-F1
#
_entry.id   AF-A0A423XL59-F1
#
_cell.length_a   1.000
_cell.length_b   1.000
_cell.length_c   1.000
_cell.angle_alpha   90.00
_cell.angle_beta   90.00
_cell.angle_gamma   90.00
#
_symmetry.space_group_name_H-M   'P 1'
#
loop_
_entity.id
_entity.type
_entity.pdbx_description
1 polymer ?
#
loop_
_entity_poly.entity_id
_entity_poly.type
_entity_poly.pdbx_seq_one_letter_code
_entity_poly.pdbx_strand_id
1 'polypeptide(L)'
;MDAATVKFILWEIRNRLLSAQIRNATFDALETSSRNIQSQIEIAEEEWQRSMLKKDQEAELRRIERVRLERERREEEARIQREREAREAREEAQRKAARLEEAQQGRVTVRLNSRRCPGCKKRVQKNGGCDHIHCICGADWDYVTGRLWQL
;
A
#
# COMPACT_ATOMS: atom_id res chain seq x y z
N MET A 1 96.09 45.98 -13.60
CA MET A 1 94.83 45.45 -14.19
C MET A 1 94.38 46.40 -15.26
N ASP A 2 94.06 45.91 -16.46
CA ASP A 2 93.55 46.75 -17.54
C ASP A 2 92.03 46.99 -17.41
N ALA A 3 91.53 48.03 -18.08
CA ALA A 3 90.11 48.40 -18.04
C ALA A 3 89.18 47.34 -18.66
N ALA A 4 89.70 46.46 -19.52
CA ALA A 4 88.93 45.40 -20.15
C ALA A 4 88.60 44.27 -19.17
N THR A 5 89.59 43.89 -18.35
CA THR A 5 89.47 42.87 -17.30
C THR A 5 88.43 43.28 -16.25
N VAL A 6 88.44 44.55 -15.82
CA VAL A 6 87.45 45.08 -14.87
C VAL A 6 86.04 45.06 -15.45
N LYS A 7 85.86 45.45 -16.73
CA LYS A 7 84.56 45.41 -17.42
C LYS A 7 84.02 43.98 -17.54
N PHE A 8 84.88 43.01 -17.84
CA PHE A 8 84.50 41.60 -17.93
C PHE A 8 84.02 41.05 -16.58
N ILE A 9 84.76 41.31 -15.49
CA ILE A 9 84.38 40.88 -14.14
C ILE A 9 83.04 41.51 -13.73
N LEU A 10 82.84 42.80 -13.98
CA LEU A 10 81.57 43.48 -13.68
C LEU A 10 80.41 42.91 -14.51
N TRP A 11 80.65 42.55 -15.77
CA TRP A 11 79.65 41.90 -16.61
C TRP A 11 79.28 40.50 -16.09
N GLU A 12 80.26 39.69 -15.66
CA GLU A 12 80.01 38.38 -15.06
C GLU A 12 79.21 38.48 -13.76
N ILE A 13 79.58 39.41 -12.86
CA ILE A 13 78.87 39.66 -11.61
C ILE A 13 77.41 40.07 -11.90
N ARG A 14 77.22 41.01 -12.84
CA ARG A 14 75.87 41.44 -13.25
C ARG A 14 75.06 40.29 -13.84
N ASN A 15 75.66 39.45 -14.68
CA ASN A 15 74.97 38.31 -15.31
C ASN A 15 74.57 37.24 -14.27
N ARG A 16 75.45 36.97 -13.30
CA ARG A 16 75.14 36.07 -12.17
C ARG A 16 74.02 36.61 -11.29
N LEU A 17 74.05 37.91 -10.98
CA LEU A 17 72.98 38.57 -10.21
C LEU A 17 71.65 38.54 -10.95
N LEU A 18 71.64 38.84 -12.25
CA LEU A 18 70.43 38.78 -13.08
C LEU A 18 69.88 37.36 -13.17
N SER A 19 70.74 36.36 -13.35
CA SER A 19 70.34 34.94 -13.37
C SER A 19 69.75 34.49 -12.03
N ALA A 20 70.31 34.95 -10.91
CA ALA A 20 69.77 34.68 -9.58
C ALA A 20 68.41 35.36 -9.36
N GLN A 21 68.25 36.61 -9.81
CA GLN A 21 66.97 37.33 -9.74
C GLN A 21 65.88 36.62 -10.54
N ILE A 22 66.19 36.17 -11.76
CA ILE A 22 65.24 35.41 -12.59
C ILE A 22 64.84 34.12 -11.89
N ARG A 23 65.80 33.36 -11.35
CA ARG A 23 65.50 32.11 -10.64
C ARG A 23 64.59 32.33 -9.43
N ASN A 24 64.87 33.35 -8.62
CA ASN A 24 64.03 33.67 -7.46
C ASN A 24 62.62 34.08 -7.91
N ALA A 25 62.49 34.95 -8.92
CA ALA A 25 61.19 35.34 -9.45
C ALA A 25 60.40 34.14 -10.02
N THR A 26 61.08 33.20 -10.69
CA THR A 26 60.42 31.97 -11.16
C THR A 26 59.99 31.06 -10.01
N PHE A 27 60.78 30.98 -8.94
CA PHE A 27 60.42 30.21 -7.75
C PHE A 27 59.21 30.81 -7.04
N ASP A 28 59.19 32.13 -6.82
CA ASP A 28 58.07 32.84 -6.20
C ASP A 28 56.78 32.69 -7.03
N ALA A 29 56.90 32.73 -8.36
CA ALA A 29 55.78 32.52 -9.27
C ALA A 29 55.23 31.08 -9.20
N LEU A 30 56.11 30.07 -9.13
CA LEU A 30 55.72 28.66 -8.98
C LEU A 30 55.06 28.41 -7.63
N GLU A 31 55.59 28.98 -6.55
CA GLU A 31 55.02 28.83 -5.22
C GLU A 31 53.62 29.45 -5.15
N THR A 32 53.45 30.64 -5.72
CA THR A 32 52.15 31.31 -5.81
C THR A 32 51.17 30.49 -6.64
N SER A 33 51.61 29.95 -7.79
CA SER A 33 50.78 29.08 -8.63
C SER A 33 50.38 27.79 -7.89
N SER A 34 51.30 27.18 -7.15
CA SER A 34 51.03 26.00 -6.33
C SER A 34 50.00 26.29 -5.26
N ARG A 35 50.14 27.40 -4.51
CA ARG A 35 49.15 27.82 -3.50
C ARG A 35 47.77 28.08 -4.11
N ASN A 36 47.72 28.70 -5.28
CA ASN A 36 46.46 28.96 -5.99
C ASN A 36 45.78 27.67 -6.46
N ILE A 37 46.54 26.68 -6.91
CA ILE A 37 46.00 25.38 -7.31
C ILE A 37 45.49 24.62 -6.08
N GLN A 38 46.26 24.61 -5.00
CA GLN A 38 45.83 23.97 -3.74
C GLN A 38 44.53 24.57 -3.22
N SER A 39 44.43 25.90 -3.17
CA SER A 39 43.20 26.59 -2.76
C SER A 39 42.01 26.27 -3.67
N GLN A 40 42.22 26.16 -4.99
CA GLN A 40 41.15 25.77 -5.91
C GLN A 40 40.70 24.31 -5.72
N ILE A 41 41.62 23.41 -5.40
CA ILE A 41 41.30 22.01 -5.08
C ILE A 41 40.43 21.95 -3.84
N GLU A 42 40.83 22.65 -2.76
CA GLU A 42 40.06 22.69 -1.51
C GLU A 42 38.63 23.22 -1.73
N ILE A 43 38.47 24.31 -2.49
CA ILE A 43 37.16 24.86 -2.84
C ILE A 43 36.33 23.84 -3.62
N ALA A 44 36.92 23.20 -4.63
CA ALA A 44 36.21 22.22 -5.45
C ALA A 44 35.81 20.97 -4.63
N GLU A 45 36.65 20.54 -3.69
CA GLU A 45 36.34 19.46 -2.76
C GLU A 45 35.17 19.82 -1.84
N GLU A 46 35.17 21.03 -1.26
CA GLU A 46 34.06 21.51 -0.45
C GLU A 46 32.74 21.59 -1.24
N GLU A 47 32.79 22.12 -2.46
CA GLU A 47 31.62 22.20 -3.34
C GLU A 47 31.08 20.81 -3.68
N TRP A 48 31.98 19.87 -3.98
CA TRP A 48 31.61 18.49 -4.25
C TRP A 48 30.98 17.82 -3.03
N GLN A 49 31.56 17.98 -1.84
CA GLN A 49 31.02 17.45 -0.59
C GLN A 49 29.64 18.02 -0.29
N ARG A 50 29.45 19.34 -0.45
CA ARG A 50 28.14 20.01 -0.26
C ARG A 50 27.10 19.48 -1.25
N SER A 51 27.50 19.30 -2.52
CA SER A 51 26.63 18.75 -3.56
C SER A 51 26.19 17.33 -3.25
N MET A 52 27.11 16.49 -2.77
CA MET A 52 26.82 15.11 -2.36
C MET A 52 25.85 15.08 -1.17
N LEU A 53 26.10 15.86 -0.12
CA LEU A 53 25.23 15.92 1.06
C LEU A 53 23.80 16.34 0.68
N LYS A 54 23.66 17.33 -0.20
CA LYS A 54 22.35 17.78 -0.70
C LYS A 54 21.62 16.66 -1.43
N LYS A 55 22.31 15.91 -2.30
CA LYS A 55 21.72 14.75 -3.00
C LYS A 55 21.26 13.67 -2.04
N ASP A 56 22.04 13.39 -1.01
CA ASP A 56 21.69 12.38 0.00
C ASP A 56 20.46 12.81 0.81
N GLN A 57 20.41 14.08 1.22
CA GLN A 57 19.23 14.66 1.87
C GLN A 57 17.98 14.58 0.99
N GLU A 58 18.11 14.94 -0.30
CA GLU A 58 17.00 14.82 -1.26
C GLU A 58 16.57 13.36 -1.47
N ALA A 59 17.52 12.43 -1.54
CA ALA A 59 17.23 11.01 -1.67
C ALA A 59 16.49 10.47 -0.44
N GLU A 60 16.86 10.95 0.75
CA GLU A 60 16.20 10.56 2.00
C GLU A 60 14.80 11.16 2.12
N LEU A 61 14.60 12.43 1.76
CA LEU A 61 13.26 13.02 1.68
C LEU A 61 12.36 12.25 0.71
N ARG A 62 12.88 11.85 -0.45
CA ARG A 62 12.15 10.98 -1.40
C ARG A 62 11.84 9.62 -0.80
N ARG A 63 12.72 9.05 0.03
CA ARG A 63 12.48 7.78 0.72
C ARG A 63 11.36 7.91 1.75
N ILE A 64 11.42 8.94 2.59
CA ILE A 64 10.41 9.24 3.61
C ILE A 64 9.05 9.43 2.94
N GLU A 65 8.98 10.21 1.86
CA GLU A 65 7.73 10.47 1.14
C GLU A 65 7.16 9.19 0.51
N ARG A 66 8.00 8.32 -0.07
CA ARG A 66 7.53 7.02 -0.58
C ARG A 66 6.90 6.16 0.51
N VAL A 67 7.52 6.09 1.69
CA VAL A 67 6.99 5.32 2.82
C VAL A 67 5.64 5.88 3.29
N ARG A 68 5.51 7.22 3.33
CA ARG A 68 4.25 7.88 3.66
C ARG A 68 3.15 7.53 2.66
N LEU A 69 3.40 7.70 1.37
CA LEU A 69 2.42 7.42 0.32
C LEU A 69 2.01 5.94 0.30
N GLU A 70 2.95 5.02 0.53
CA GLU A 70 2.64 3.60 0.62
C GLU A 70 1.75 3.29 1.82
N ARG A 71 2.00 3.93 2.97
CA ARG A 71 1.14 3.80 4.15
C ARG A 71 -0.27 4.32 3.88
N GLU A 72 -0.40 5.52 3.31
CA GLU A 72 -1.69 6.10 2.94
C GLU A 72 -2.45 5.18 1.96
N ARG A 73 -1.76 4.61 0.96
CA ARG A 73 -2.35 3.64 0.03
C ARG A 73 -2.87 2.38 0.73
N ARG A 74 -2.09 1.79 1.66
CA ARG A 74 -2.52 0.60 2.41
C ARG A 74 -3.70 0.89 3.32
N GLU A 75 -3.73 2.06 3.95
CA GLU A 75 -4.86 2.49 4.79
C GLU A 75 -6.13 2.69 3.95
N GLU A 76 -6.01 3.27 2.76
CA GLU A 76 -7.10 3.42 1.79
C GLU A 76 -7.62 2.06 1.30
N GLU A 77 -6.74 1.18 0.85
CA GLU A 77 -7.07 -0.19 0.42
C GLU A 77 -7.78 -0.96 1.54
N ALA A 78 -7.28 -0.87 2.77
CA ALA A 78 -7.91 -1.48 3.94
C ALA A 78 -9.29 -0.89 4.24
N ARG A 79 -9.49 0.42 4.06
CA ARG A 79 -10.80 1.07 4.23
C ARG A 79 -11.79 0.57 3.19
N ILE A 80 -11.40 0.56 1.91
CA ILE A 80 -12.22 0.07 0.80
C ILE A 80 -12.59 -1.40 1.04
N GLN A 81 -11.64 -2.21 1.49
CA GLN A 81 -11.88 -3.62 1.77
C GLN A 81 -12.88 -3.82 2.90
N ARG A 82 -12.73 -3.11 4.02
CA ARG A 82 -13.68 -3.16 5.15
C ARG A 82 -15.08 -2.73 4.74
N GLU A 83 -15.19 -1.71 3.90
CA GLU A 83 -16.49 -1.25 3.39
C GLU A 83 -17.16 -2.30 2.50
N ARG A 84 -16.39 -2.93 1.60
CA ARG A 84 -16.88 -4.04 0.76
C ARG A 84 -17.36 -5.22 1.60
N GLU A 85 -16.54 -5.66 2.56
CA GLU A 85 -16.89 -6.76 3.47
C GLU A 85 -18.14 -6.41 4.31
N ALA A 86 -18.24 -5.18 4.81
CA ALA A 86 -19.41 -4.74 5.56
C ALA A 86 -20.67 -4.71 4.69
N ARG A 87 -20.56 -4.29 3.44
CA ARG A 87 -21.68 -4.33 2.48
C ARG A 87 -22.11 -5.76 2.18
N GLU A 88 -21.17 -6.64 1.87
CA GLU A 88 -21.44 -8.06 1.59
C GLU A 88 -22.08 -8.74 2.80
N ALA A 89 -21.59 -8.48 4.01
CA ALA A 89 -22.17 -9.01 5.25
C ALA A 89 -23.62 -8.52 5.47
N ARG A 90 -23.90 -7.24 5.17
CA ARG A 90 -25.27 -6.70 5.25
C ARG A 90 -26.20 -7.35 4.23
N GLU A 91 -25.75 -7.48 2.98
CA GLU A 91 -26.54 -8.14 1.92
C GLU A 91 -26.79 -9.63 2.26
N GLU A 92 -25.79 -10.34 2.78
CA GLU A 92 -25.95 -11.73 3.21
C GLU A 92 -26.92 -11.85 4.40
N ALA A 93 -26.80 -10.97 5.40
CA ALA A 93 -27.71 -10.93 6.54
C ALA A 93 -29.16 -10.69 6.10
N GLN A 94 -29.38 -9.75 5.17
CA GLN A 94 -30.70 -9.51 4.58
C GLN A 94 -31.23 -10.74 3.85
N ARG A 95 -30.41 -11.40 3.02
CA ARG A 95 -30.79 -12.64 2.32
C ARG A 95 -31.11 -13.78 3.28
N LYS A 96 -30.39 -13.88 4.41
CA LYS A 96 -30.68 -14.88 5.45
C LYS A 96 -31.99 -14.56 6.17
N ALA A 97 -32.22 -13.30 6.53
CA ALA A 97 -33.47 -12.86 7.16
C ALA A 97 -34.69 -13.14 6.26
N ALA A 98 -34.62 -12.79 4.97
CA ALA A 98 -35.68 -13.05 4.02
C ALA A 98 -36.00 -14.55 3.87
N ARG A 99 -34.97 -15.41 3.78
CA ARG A 99 -35.14 -16.88 3.74
C ARG A 99 -35.79 -17.43 5.00
N LEU A 100 -35.44 -16.90 6.17
CA LEU A 100 -36.05 -17.30 7.44
C LEU A 100 -37.53 -16.90 7.49
N GLU A 101 -37.85 -15.69 7.06
CA GLU A 101 -39.23 -15.21 6.99
C GLU A 101 -40.07 -16.07 6.03
N GLU A 102 -39.58 -16.32 4.81
CA GLU A 102 -40.25 -17.18 3.84
C GLU A 102 -40.47 -18.60 4.40
N ALA A 103 -39.46 -19.18 5.06
CA ALA A 103 -39.58 -20.49 5.69
C ALA A 103 -40.62 -20.50 6.83
N GLN A 104 -40.73 -19.42 7.60
CA GLN A 104 -41.76 -19.28 8.63
C GLN A 104 -43.15 -19.18 8.01
N GLN A 105 -43.33 -18.34 6.99
CA GLN A 105 -44.59 -18.23 6.25
C GLN A 105 -44.98 -19.59 5.64
N GLY A 106 -44.05 -20.29 5.01
CA GLY A 106 -44.25 -21.65 4.48
C GLY A 106 -44.70 -22.65 5.55
N ARG A 107 -44.09 -22.63 6.75
CA ARG A 107 -44.50 -23.47 7.88
C ARG A 107 -45.93 -23.18 8.34
N VAL A 108 -46.33 -21.91 8.36
CA VAL A 108 -47.70 -21.49 8.71
C VAL A 108 -48.68 -21.96 7.64
N THR A 109 -48.39 -21.72 6.36
CA THR A 109 -49.22 -22.16 5.23
C THR A 109 -49.45 -23.67 5.25
N VAL A 110 -48.39 -24.46 5.43
CA VAL A 110 -48.50 -25.92 5.58
C VAL A 110 -49.36 -26.29 6.78
N ARG A 111 -49.24 -25.60 7.91
CA ARG A 111 -50.06 -25.87 9.12
C ARG A 111 -51.53 -25.57 8.92
N LEU A 112 -51.87 -24.49 8.23
CA LEU A 112 -53.25 -24.07 7.96
C LEU A 112 -53.90 -24.98 6.92
N ASN A 113 -53.15 -25.36 5.88
CA ASN A 113 -53.68 -26.10 4.73
C ASN A 113 -53.53 -27.62 4.84
N SER A 114 -53.01 -28.13 5.96
CA SER A 114 -52.90 -29.57 6.19
C SER A 114 -53.27 -29.96 7.62
N ARG A 115 -53.85 -31.14 7.76
CA ARG A 115 -54.25 -31.73 9.04
C ARG A 115 -53.48 -33.03 9.25
N ARG A 116 -53.27 -33.43 10.51
CA ARG A 116 -52.57 -34.68 10.83
C ARG A 116 -53.56 -35.83 10.83
N CYS A 117 -53.24 -36.91 10.12
CA CYS A 117 -54.03 -38.14 10.19
C CYS A 117 -54.08 -38.66 11.64
N PRO A 118 -55.26 -39.02 12.18
CA PRO A 118 -55.38 -39.56 13.53
C PRO A 118 -54.63 -40.88 13.73
N GLY A 119 -54.50 -41.70 12.69
CA GLY A 119 -53.76 -42.97 12.69
C GLY A 119 -52.24 -42.78 12.66
N CYS A 120 -51.68 -42.30 11.54
CA CYS A 120 -50.23 -42.25 11.31
C CYS A 120 -49.54 -40.90 11.58
N LYS A 121 -50.30 -39.86 11.96
CA LYS A 121 -49.82 -38.49 12.26
C LYS A 121 -49.14 -37.72 11.11
N LYS A 122 -49.04 -38.31 9.90
CA LYS A 122 -48.60 -37.62 8.68
C LYS A 122 -49.56 -36.48 8.34
N ARG A 123 -49.03 -35.39 7.77
CA ARG A 123 -49.84 -34.26 7.28
C ARG A 123 -50.51 -34.64 5.96
N VAL A 124 -51.80 -34.39 5.88
CA VAL A 124 -52.64 -34.59 4.69
C VAL A 124 -53.24 -33.25 4.33
N GLN A 125 -53.13 -32.87 3.05
CA GLN A 125 -53.78 -31.70 2.49
C GLN A 125 -55.11 -32.10 1.85
N LYS A 126 -56.15 -31.28 2.02
CA LYS A 126 -57.43 -31.45 1.33
C LYS A 126 -57.33 -30.88 -0.09
N ASN A 127 -57.62 -31.70 -1.10
CA ASN A 127 -57.53 -31.30 -2.52
C ASN A 127 -58.90 -30.89 -3.13
N GLY A 128 -59.95 -30.76 -2.31
CA GLY A 128 -61.31 -30.35 -2.72
C GLY A 128 -62.38 -31.42 -2.43
N GLY A 129 -63.65 -31.08 -2.67
CA GLY A 129 -64.78 -32.01 -2.56
C GLY A 129 -65.32 -32.19 -1.13
N CYS A 130 -65.15 -33.39 -0.56
CA CYS A 130 -65.77 -33.84 0.70
C CYS A 130 -64.81 -33.72 1.90
N ASP A 131 -65.34 -33.60 3.13
CA ASP A 131 -64.55 -33.62 4.37
C ASP A 131 -64.07 -35.03 4.77
N HIS A 132 -64.59 -36.08 4.12
CA HIS A 132 -64.12 -37.45 4.30
C HIS A 132 -62.77 -37.68 3.60
N ILE A 133 -61.73 -38.03 4.37
CA ILE A 133 -60.36 -38.23 3.89
C ILE A 133 -59.91 -39.66 4.15
N HIS A 134 -59.48 -40.32 3.08
CA HIS A 134 -58.75 -41.60 3.16
C HIS A 134 -57.24 -41.35 3.20
N CYS A 135 -56.56 -41.81 4.24
CA CYS A 135 -55.11 -41.71 4.36
C CYS A 135 -54.40 -42.92 3.74
N ILE A 136 -53.19 -42.74 3.21
CA ILE A 136 -52.33 -43.83 2.71
C ILE A 136 -52.00 -44.92 3.76
N CYS A 137 -52.24 -44.67 5.05
CA CYS A 137 -52.10 -45.67 6.10
C CYS A 137 -53.36 -46.53 6.30
N GLY A 138 -54.41 -46.32 5.49
CA GLY A 138 -55.68 -47.03 5.57
C GLY A 138 -56.69 -46.47 6.56
N ALA A 139 -56.43 -45.30 7.18
CA ALA A 139 -57.38 -44.67 8.09
C ALA A 139 -58.30 -43.70 7.35
N ASP A 140 -59.61 -43.85 7.55
CA ASP A 140 -60.66 -42.93 7.11
C ASP A 140 -61.04 -41.99 8.25
N TRP A 141 -61.14 -40.69 7.96
CA TRP A 141 -61.35 -39.67 8.99
C TRP A 141 -61.93 -38.38 8.41
N ASP A 142 -62.58 -37.59 9.26
CA ASP A 142 -63.15 -36.30 8.92
C ASP A 142 -62.10 -35.18 9.03
N TYR A 143 -61.88 -34.42 7.95
CA TYR A 143 -60.83 -33.41 7.84
C TYR A 143 -60.99 -32.24 8.81
N VAL A 144 -62.24 -31.88 9.14
CA VAL A 144 -62.57 -30.71 9.96
C VAL A 144 -62.37 -31.03 11.44
N THR A 145 -62.92 -32.16 11.88
CA THR A 145 -62.95 -32.60 13.27
C THR A 145 -61.71 -33.41 13.66
N GLY A 146 -61.02 -34.01 12.69
CA GLY A 146 -59.85 -34.86 12.93
C GLY A 146 -60.18 -36.24 13.53
N ARG A 147 -61.46 -36.61 13.60
CA ARG A 147 -61.92 -37.87 14.19
C ARG A 147 -61.97 -38.98 13.13
N LEU A 148 -61.73 -40.21 13.57
CA LEU A 148 -61.91 -41.39 12.71
C LEU A 148 -63.36 -41.44 12.23
N TRP A 149 -63.54 -41.79 10.95
CA TRP A 149 -64.85 -41.92 10.34
C TRP A 149 -65.54 -43.15 10.95
N GLN A 150 -66.77 -42.95 11.45
CA GLN A 150 -67.60 -44.02 12.00
C GLN A 150 -68.72 -44.28 10.99
N LEU A 151 -68.85 -45.53 10.55
CA LEU A 151 -69.92 -46.01 9.68
C LEU A 151 -71.23 -46.16 10.46
#